data_AF-A0AAC9FTR3-F1
#
_entry.id   AF-A0AAC9FTR3-F1
#
_cell.length_a   1.000
_cell.length_b   1.000
_cell.length_c   1.000
_cell.angle_alpha   90.00
_cell.angle_beta   90.00
_cell.angle_gamma   90.00
#
_symmetry.space_group_name_H-M   'P 1'
#
loop_
_entity.id
_entity.type
_entity.pdbx_description
1 polymer ?
#
loop_
_entity_poly.entity_id
_entity_poly.type
_entity_poly.pdbx_seq_one_letter_code
_entity_poly.pdbx_strand_id
1 'polypeptide(L)'
;MLDQDLDKTGLVEAEIFDLLDLAYSYGAASTVGWVEARLRVLAARLDRGENLSLFAPASGCQMGAASRAEFKRWALEHFPVAGQLIRAE
;
A
#
# COMPACT_ATOMS: atom_id res chain seq x y z
N MET A 1 3.80 -13.34 8.62
CA MET A 1 4.58 -12.72 7.54
C MET A 1 3.75 -11.57 7.00
N LEU A 2 4.28 -10.35 6.91
CA LEU A 2 3.48 -9.13 6.62
C LEU A 2 2.57 -9.28 5.38
N ASP A 3 3.06 -9.91 4.30
CA ASP A 3 2.26 -10.14 3.09
C ASP A 3 0.97 -10.92 3.37
N GLN A 4 1.03 -11.96 4.21
CA GLN A 4 -0.15 -12.76 4.55
C GLN A 4 -1.15 -12.00 5.41
N ASP A 5 -0.66 -11.07 6.23
CA ASP A 5 -1.55 -10.22 7.02
C ASP A 5 -2.25 -9.22 6.10
N LEU A 6 -1.47 -8.52 5.27
CA LEU A 6 -1.99 -7.62 4.24
C LEU A 6 -2.94 -8.30 3.27
N ASP A 7 -2.76 -9.59 2.96
CA ASP A 7 -3.64 -10.45 2.15
C ASP A 7 -4.83 -11.04 2.91
N LYS A 8 -4.87 -10.98 4.25
CA LYS A 8 -6.04 -11.36 5.07
C LYS A 8 -6.88 -10.21 5.61
N THR A 9 -6.26 -9.13 6.06
CA THR A 9 -6.92 -7.96 6.66
C THR A 9 -7.15 -6.80 5.69
N GLY A 10 -6.18 -6.52 4.81
CA GLY A 10 -6.25 -5.39 3.87
C GLY A 10 -6.04 -4.07 4.60
N LEU A 11 -5.51 -4.16 5.83
CA LEU A 11 -5.30 -3.05 6.74
C LEU A 11 -3.85 -2.60 6.66
N VAL A 12 -3.66 -1.33 6.37
CA VAL A 12 -2.41 -0.61 6.55
C VAL A 12 -2.64 0.37 7.70
N GLU A 13 -2.32 -0.04 8.91
CA GLU A 13 -2.32 0.85 10.07
C GLU A 13 -1.04 1.70 10.16
N ALA A 14 -0.97 2.62 11.12
CA ALA A 14 0.15 3.54 11.25
C ALA A 14 1.51 2.81 11.33
N GLU A 15 1.61 1.75 12.13
CA GLU A 15 2.85 0.98 12.28
C GLU A 15 3.29 0.31 10.97
N ILE A 16 2.33 -0.21 10.19
CA ILE A 16 2.61 -0.80 8.88
C ILE A 16 3.02 0.30 7.89
N PHE A 17 2.33 1.45 7.92
CA PHE A 17 2.66 2.58 7.09
C PHE A 17 4.09 3.08 7.36
N ASP A 18 4.44 3.30 8.62
CA ASP A 18 5.78 3.76 9.03
C ASP A 18 6.86 2.77 8.60
N LEU A 19 6.57 1.46 8.66
CA LEU A 19 7.49 0.43 8.16
C LEU A 19 7.67 0.50 6.64
N LEU A 20 6.59 0.70 5.88
CA LEU A 20 6.65 0.88 4.42
C LEU A 20 7.40 2.17 4.06
N ASP A 21 7.11 3.26 4.76
CA ASP A 21 7.75 4.57 4.57
C ASP A 21 9.25 4.53 4.88
N LEU A 22 9.63 3.91 6.00
CA LEU A 22 11.04 3.73 6.35
C LEU A 22 11.79 2.90 5.29
N ALA A 23 11.19 1.80 4.84
CA ALA A 23 11.79 0.95 3.81
C ALA A 23 11.90 1.68 2.46
N TYR A 24 10.90 2.47 2.09
CA TYR A 24 10.90 3.27 0.88
C TYR A 24 11.95 4.39 0.94
N SER A 25 12.00 5.11 2.06
CA SER A 25 12.92 6.22 2.33
C SER A 25 14.39 5.78 2.42
N TYR A 26 14.66 4.53 2.78
CA TYR A 26 16.02 3.96 2.71
C TYR A 26 16.59 3.97 1.28
N GLY A 27 15.73 4.02 0.25
CA GLY A 27 16.12 4.31 -1.14
C GLY A 27 16.95 3.22 -1.84
N ALA A 28 17.16 2.06 -1.21
CA ALA A 28 17.83 0.93 -1.83
C ALA A 28 16.86 0.17 -2.74
N ALA A 29 17.34 -0.29 -3.90
CA ALA A 29 16.51 -1.06 -4.85
C ALA A 29 15.82 -2.26 -4.18
N SER A 30 16.50 -2.94 -3.25
CA SER A 30 15.95 -4.07 -2.50
C SER A 30 14.81 -3.68 -1.56
N THR A 31 14.87 -2.50 -0.94
CA THR A 31 13.82 -2.04 0.00
C THR A 31 12.63 -1.45 -0.75
N VAL A 32 12.86 -0.75 -1.86
CA VAL A 32 11.79 -0.32 -2.77
C VAL A 32 11.07 -1.53 -3.36
N GLY A 33 11.79 -2.54 -3.87
CA GLY A 33 11.18 -3.78 -4.36
C GLY A 33 10.39 -4.55 -3.31
N TRP A 34 10.81 -4.46 -2.03
CA TRP A 34 10.05 -5.01 -0.92
C TRP A 34 8.71 -4.27 -0.73
N VAL A 35 8.70 -2.93 -0.73
CA VAL A 35 7.47 -2.13 -0.66
C VAL A 35 6.55 -2.43 -1.84
N GLU A 36 7.08 -2.48 -3.05
CA GLU A 36 6.32 -2.82 -4.26
C GLU A 36 5.59 -4.16 -4.13
N ALA A 37 6.25 -5.18 -3.57
CA ALA A 37 5.63 -6.49 -3.38
C ALA A 37 4.40 -6.41 -2.46
N ARG A 38 4.45 -5.62 -1.38
CA ARG A 38 3.31 -5.45 -0.45
C ARG A 38 2.18 -4.66 -1.09
N LEU A 39 2.50 -3.62 -1.87
CA LEU A 39 1.49 -2.89 -2.63
C LEU A 39 0.80 -3.79 -3.66
N ARG A 40 1.52 -4.72 -4.30
CA ARG A 40 0.91 -5.72 -5.20
C ARG A 40 -0.04 -6.67 -4.48
N VAL A 41 0.29 -7.09 -3.27
CA VAL A 41 -0.62 -7.92 -2.45
C VAL A 41 -1.93 -7.18 -2.20
N LEU A 42 -1.87 -5.91 -1.78
CA LEU A 42 -3.05 -5.08 -1.57
C LEU A 42 -3.85 -4.86 -2.87
N ALA A 43 -3.18 -4.61 -4.00
CA ALA A 43 -3.84 -4.50 -5.30
C ALA A 43 -4.57 -5.79 -5.70
N ALA A 44 -3.97 -6.95 -5.43
CA ALA A 44 -4.58 -8.25 -5.74
C ALA A 44 -5.87 -8.49 -4.93
N ARG A 45 -6.02 -7.89 -3.74
CA ARG A 45 -7.29 -7.96 -2.99
C ARG A 45 -8.41 -7.19 -3.66
N LEU A 46 -8.10 -5.99 -4.14
CA LEU A 46 -9.04 -5.19 -4.90
C LEU A 46 -9.47 -5.93 -6.17
N ASP A 47 -8.57 -6.69 -6.80
CA ASP A 47 -8.91 -7.54 -7.94
C ASP A 47 -9.87 -8.70 -7.58
N ARG A 48 -9.89 -9.13 -6.31
CA ARG A 48 -10.88 -10.08 -5.77
C ARG A 48 -12.19 -9.41 -5.34
N GLY A 49 -12.32 -8.09 -5.47
CA GLY A 49 -13.48 -7.32 -5.03
C GLY A 49 -13.51 -7.06 -3.52
N GLU A 50 -12.38 -7.22 -2.82
CA GLU A 50 -12.23 -6.90 -1.40
C GLU A 50 -11.85 -5.43 -1.21
N ASN A 51 -12.16 -4.86 -0.05
CA ASN A 51 -11.81 -3.48 0.29
C ASN A 51 -10.49 -3.40 1.09
N LEU A 52 -9.86 -2.23 1.04
CA LEU A 52 -8.69 -1.90 1.86
C LEU A 52 -9.01 -0.81 2.88
N SER A 53 -8.28 -0.81 3.99
CA SER A 53 -8.25 0.29 4.96
C SER A 53 -6.82 0.80 5.04
N LEU A 54 -6.61 2.04 4.62
CA LEU A 54 -5.29 2.63 4.42
C LEU A 54 -5.08 3.79 5.40
N PHE A 55 -3.95 3.81 6.07
CA PHE A 55 -3.58 4.94 6.91
C PHE A 55 -3.29 6.19 6.08
N ALA A 56 -3.89 7.32 6.48
CA ALA A 56 -3.67 8.64 5.91
C ALA A 56 -2.86 9.49 6.90
N PRO A 57 -1.53 9.61 6.74
CA PRO A 57 -0.67 10.29 7.72
C PRO A 57 -1.00 11.78 7.89
N ALA A 58 -1.50 12.45 6.84
CA ALA A 58 -1.89 13.86 6.90
C ALA A 58 -3.04 14.12 7.88
N SER A 59 -3.92 13.14 8.09
CA SER A 59 -5.08 13.26 8.99
C SER A 59 -4.98 12.38 10.23
N GLY A 60 -4.04 11.41 10.26
CA GLY A 60 -3.94 10.39 11.30
C GLY A 60 -5.11 9.40 11.30
N CYS A 61 -5.91 9.36 10.24
CA CYS A 61 -7.12 8.54 10.13
C CYS A 61 -6.94 7.36 9.18
N GLN A 62 -7.88 6.42 9.24
CA GLN A 62 -8.03 5.35 8.25
C GLN A 62 -8.92 5.82 7.10
N MET A 63 -8.52 5.52 5.87
CA MET A 63 -9.26 5.79 4.65
C MET A 63 -9.60 4.46 3.96
N GLY A 64 -10.86 4.26 3.63
CA GLY A 64 -11.27 3.11 2.83
C GLY A 64 -10.86 3.28 1.37
N ALA A 65 -10.38 2.21 0.74
CA ALA A 65 -10.23 2.14 -0.72
C ALA A 65 -10.96 0.90 -1.23
N ALA A 66 -11.93 1.10 -2.11
CA ALA A 66 -12.74 0.04 -2.71
C ALA A 66 -12.37 -0.21 -4.18
N SER A 67 -11.46 0.60 -4.74
CA SER A 67 -11.04 0.51 -6.14
C SER A 67 -9.53 0.65 -6.30
N ARG A 68 -9.01 0.07 -7.39
CA ARG A 68 -7.62 0.23 -7.81
C ARG A 68 -7.24 1.69 -8.04
N ALA A 69 -8.15 2.51 -8.55
CA ALA A 69 -7.90 3.93 -8.77
C ALA A 69 -7.68 4.69 -7.46
N GLU A 70 -8.51 4.45 -6.43
CA GLU A 70 -8.34 5.05 -5.09
C GLU A 70 -7.03 4.60 -4.46
N PHE A 71 -6.76 3.29 -4.50
CA PHE A 71 -5.52 2.74 -3.95
C PHE A 71 -4.28 3.25 -4.68
N LYS A 72 -4.32 3.34 -6.02
CA LYS A 72 -3.23 3.90 -6.81
C LYS A 72 -2.95 5.36 -6.44
N ARG A 73 -3.98 6.17 -6.20
CA ARG A 73 -3.82 7.57 -5.78
C ARG A 73 -3.10 7.66 -4.43
N TRP A 74 -3.53 6.87 -3.45
CA TRP A 74 -2.86 6.77 -2.15
C TRP A 74 -1.40 6.30 -2.30
N ALA A 75 -1.16 5.25 -3.10
CA ALA A 75 0.19 4.73 -3.31
C ALA A 75 1.11 5.71 -4.04
N LEU A 76 0.58 6.52 -4.97
CA LEU A 76 1.35 7.56 -5.65
C LEU A 76 1.67 8.75 -4.73
N GLU A 77 0.77 9.07 -3.80
CA GLU A 77 0.96 10.14 -2.83
C GLU A 77 2.10 9.82 -1.84
N HIS A 78 2.18 8.56 -1.38
CA HIS A 78 3.16 8.16 -0.36
C HIS A 78 4.39 7.44 -0.92
N PHE A 79 4.23 6.67 -2.00
CA PHE A 79 5.29 5.83 -2.58
C PHE A 79 5.41 6.06 -4.09
N PRO A 80 5.76 7.28 -4.57
CA PRO A 80 5.62 7.68 -5.96
C PRO A 80 6.22 6.71 -6.99
N VAL A 81 7.39 6.13 -6.76
CA VAL A 81 8.01 5.16 -7.68
C VAL A 81 7.25 3.83 -7.67
N ALA A 82 6.92 3.30 -6.49
CA ALA A 82 6.23 2.02 -6.35
C ALA A 82 4.76 2.11 -6.82
N GLY A 83 4.10 3.24 -6.56
CA GLY A 83 2.71 3.52 -6.96
C GLY A 83 2.51 3.59 -8.48
N GLN A 84 3.54 3.94 -9.26
CA GLN A 84 3.48 3.91 -10.73
C GLN A 84 3.24 2.49 -11.27
N LEU A 85 3.66 1.46 -10.54
CA LEU A 85 3.53 0.06 -10.94
C LEU A 85 2.12 -0.49 -10.72
N ILE A 86 1.29 0.21 -9.96
CA ILE A 86 -0.10 -0.16 -9.76
C ILE A 86 -0.90 0.27 -10.99
N ARG A 87 -1.55 -0.68 -11.66
CA ARG A 87 -2.44 -0.39 -12.77
C ARG A 87 -3.75 0.17 -12.23
N ALA A 88 -4.29 1.20 -12.87
CA ALA A 88 -5.58 1.78 -12.49
C ALA A 88 -6.76 0.90 -12.95
N GLU A 89 -6.49 0.01 -13.92
CA GLU A 89 -7.41 -0.83 -14.69
C GLU A 89 -6.62 -2.02 -15.28
#